data_AF-A0A426FKV8-F1
#
_entry.id   AF-A0A426FKV8-F1
#
_cell.length_a   1.000
_cell.length_b   1.000
_cell.length_c   1.000
_cell.angle_alpha   90.00
_cell.angle_beta   90.00
_cell.angle_gamma   90.00
#
_symmetry.space_group_name_H-M   'P 1'
#
loop_
_entity.id
_entity.type
_entity.pdbx_description
1 polymer ?
#
loop_
_entity_poly.entity_id
_entity_poly.type
_entity_poly.pdbx_seq_one_letter_code
_entity_poly.pdbx_strand_id
1 'polypeptide(L)'
;MKPILYFAHWCPDTAPFVAELDRLGIEYEPCDITKGGSTLKPFLKLRDTHSAFDNAKTNGYIGIPALLIEGEKVVLDLAELEGIFG
;
A
#
# COMPACT_ATOMS: atom_id res chain seq x y z
N MET A 1 7.89 -11.22 -8.48
CA MET A 1 6.48 -10.87 -8.79
C MET A 1 6.36 -9.35 -8.78
N LYS A 2 5.41 -8.77 -9.51
CA LYS A 2 5.16 -7.32 -9.40
C LYS A 2 4.63 -6.99 -7.99
N PRO A 3 5.06 -5.88 -7.37
CA PRO A 3 4.45 -5.39 -6.14
C PRO A 3 2.94 -5.16 -6.31
N ILE A 4 2.16 -5.28 -5.24
CA ILE A 4 0.72 -4.98 -5.25
C ILE A 4 0.49 -3.68 -4.48
N LEU A 5 -0.19 -2.71 -5.09
CA LEU A 5 -0.60 -1.48 -4.42
C LEU A 5 -2.05 -1.60 -3.97
N TYR A 6 -2.28 -1.68 -2.67
CA TYR A 6 -3.62 -1.55 -2.09
C TYR A 6 -3.95 -0.08 -1.86
N PHE A 7 -5.06 0.40 -2.43
CA PHE A 7 -5.43 1.81 -2.34
C PHE A 7 -6.95 2.02 -2.39
N ALA A 8 -7.37 3.26 -2.14
CA ALA A 8 -8.72 3.73 -2.42
C ALA A 8 -8.64 5.10 -3.11
N HIS A 9 -9.48 5.33 -4.11
CA HIS A 9 -9.46 6.57 -4.90
C HIS A 9 -9.73 7.84 -4.09
N TRP A 10 -10.42 7.72 -2.95
CA TRP A 10 -10.75 8.85 -2.07
C TRP A 10 -9.66 9.12 -1.02
N CYS A 11 -8.65 8.27 -0.89
CA CYS A 11 -7.56 8.47 0.04
C CYS A 11 -6.63 9.57 -0.50
N PRO A 12 -6.41 10.67 0.26
CA PRO A 12 -5.62 11.80 -0.21
C PRO A 12 -4.15 11.44 -0.47
N ASP A 13 -3.63 10.42 0.21
CA ASP A 13 -2.24 9.98 0.09
C ASP A 13 -2.00 9.09 -1.13
N THR A 14 -3.06 8.59 -1.78
CA THR A 14 -2.91 7.69 -2.94
C THR A 14 -2.26 8.39 -4.13
N ALA A 15 -2.68 9.61 -4.46
CA ALA A 15 -2.13 10.31 -5.62
C ALA A 15 -0.63 10.67 -5.44
N PRO A 16 -0.19 11.22 -4.28
CA PRO A 16 1.24 11.40 -4.00
C PRO A 16 2.05 10.10 -4.06
N PHE A 17 1.52 9.00 -3.52
CA PHE A 17 2.20 7.71 -3.51
C PHE A 17 2.38 7.13 -4.92
N VAL A 18 1.35 7.20 -5.76
CA VAL A 18 1.45 6.77 -7.17
C VAL A 18 2.46 7.63 -7.93
N ALA A 19 2.44 8.96 -7.74
CA ALA A 19 3.39 9.85 -8.39
C ALA A 19 4.85 9.52 -8.02
N GLU A 20 5.08 9.09 -6.78
CA GLU A 20 6.41 8.68 -6.34
C GLU A 20 6.85 7.34 -6.94
N LEU A 21 5.94 6.36 -7.03
CA LEU A 21 6.21 5.11 -7.75
C LEU A 21 6.54 5.37 -9.23
N ASP A 22 5.79 6.27 -9.88
CA ASP A 22 6.03 6.66 -11.27
C ASP A 22 7.39 7.35 -11.43
N ARG A 23 7.76 8.25 -10.49
CA ARG A 23 9.06 8.92 -10.48
C ARG A 23 10.21 7.92 -10.34
N LEU A 24 10.04 6.89 -9.52
CA LEU A 24 11.00 5.82 -9.26
C LEU A 24 10.99 4.71 -10.32
N GLY A 25 10.06 4.76 -11.29
CA GLY A 25 9.94 3.76 -12.35
C GLY A 25 9.46 2.38 -11.86
N ILE A 26 8.69 2.34 -10.77
CA ILE A 26 8.23 1.09 -10.14
C ILE A 26 6.89 0.66 -10.71
N GLU A 27 6.88 -0.43 -11.48
CA GLU A 27 5.62 -1.06 -11.92
C GLU A 27 4.95 -1.84 -10.77
N TYR A 28 3.63 -1.80 -10.71
CA TYR A 28 2.85 -2.51 -9.69
C TYR A 28 1.50 -3.03 -10.22
N GLU A 29 0.91 -3.96 -9.48
CA GLU A 29 -0.46 -4.43 -9.68
C GLU A 29 -1.43 -3.60 -8.83
N PRO A 30 -2.36 -2.84 -9.44
CA PRO A 30 -3.31 -2.01 -8.70
C PRO A 30 -4.42 -2.85 -8.06
N CYS A 31 -4.63 -2.68 -6.75
CA CYS A 31 -5.69 -3.33 -5.98
C CYS A 31 -6.54 -2.28 -5.25
N ASP A 32 -7.63 -1.86 -5.89
CA ASP A 32 -8.59 -0.92 -5.30
C ASP A 32 -9.51 -1.63 -4.30
N ILE A 33 -9.33 -1.34 -3.00
CA ILE A 33 -10.05 -1.99 -1.91
C ILE A 33 -11.54 -1.63 -1.87
N THR A 34 -11.97 -0.64 -2.65
CA THR A 34 -13.37 -0.19 -2.74
C THR A 34 -14.20 -1.01 -3.73
N LYS A 35 -13.56 -1.84 -4.57
CA LYS A 35 -14.23 -2.62 -5.61
C LYS A 35 -14.96 -3.88 -5.12
N GLY A 36 -14.85 -4.21 -3.84
CA GLY A 36 -15.64 -5.26 -3.19
C GLY A 36 -14.80 -6.32 -2.49
N GLY A 37 -15.45 -7.45 -2.15
CA GLY A 37 -14.84 -8.47 -1.29
C GLY A 37 -13.60 -9.15 -1.87
N SER A 38 -13.43 -9.19 -3.19
CA SER A 38 -12.26 -9.80 -3.83
C SER A 38 -10.98 -8.99 -3.65
N THR A 39 -11.07 -7.66 -3.51
CA THR A 39 -9.92 -6.78 -3.24
C THR A 39 -9.80 -6.45 -1.76
N LEU A 40 -10.93 -6.30 -1.05
CA LEU A 40 -10.92 -5.97 0.37
C LEU A 40 -10.43 -7.13 1.26
N LYS A 41 -10.87 -8.38 1.02
CA LYS A 41 -10.46 -9.54 1.83
C LYS A 41 -8.94 -9.75 1.88
N PRO A 42 -8.19 -9.77 0.75
CA PRO A 42 -6.74 -9.92 0.80
C PRO A 42 -6.05 -8.74 1.50
N PHE A 43 -6.55 -7.50 1.31
CA PHE A 43 -6.04 -6.34 2.06
C PHE A 43 -6.23 -6.49 3.57
N LEU A 44 -7.44 -6.86 4.02
CA LEU A 44 -7.71 -7.07 5.45
C LEU A 44 -6.81 -8.16 6.03
N LYS A 45 -6.63 -9.27 5.30
CA LYS A 45 -5.69 -10.32 5.72
C LYS A 45 -4.29 -9.76 5.92
N LEU A 46 -3.76 -9.01 4.95
CA LEU A 46 -2.44 -8.39 5.04
C LEU A 46 -2.35 -7.41 6.23
N ARG A 47 -3.31 -6.49 6.33
CA ARG A 47 -3.39 -5.45 7.38
C ARG A 47 -3.44 -6.03 8.78
N ASP A 48 -4.20 -7.10 8.96
CA ASP A 48 -4.43 -7.69 10.27
C ASP A 48 -3.24 -8.54 10.73
N THR A 49 -2.43 -9.08 9.79
CA THR A 49 -1.30 -9.95 10.12
C THR A 49 0.08 -9.29 10.08
N HIS A 50 0.26 -8.18 9.36
CA HIS A 50 1.57 -7.57 9.13
C HIS A 50 1.83 -6.40 10.09
N SER A 51 3.01 -6.35 10.71
CA SER A 51 3.35 -5.36 11.75
C SER A 51 3.49 -3.92 11.24
N ALA A 52 3.75 -3.73 9.94
CA ALA A 52 3.76 -2.38 9.33
C ALA A 52 2.46 -1.59 9.58
N PHE A 53 1.34 -2.28 9.79
CA PHE A 53 0.05 -1.64 10.05
C PHE A 53 -0.19 -1.33 11.52
N ASP A 54 0.68 -1.70 12.45
CA ASP A 54 0.43 -1.54 13.89
C ASP A 54 0.25 -0.08 14.27
N ASN A 55 1.11 0.82 13.77
CA ASN A 55 0.95 2.25 13.99
C ASN A 55 -0.36 2.79 13.38
N ALA A 56 -0.69 2.40 12.14
CA ALA A 56 -1.92 2.82 11.49
C ALA A 56 -3.16 2.37 12.30
N LYS A 57 -3.19 1.10 12.74
CA LYS A 57 -4.27 0.54 13.56
C LYS A 57 -4.39 1.26 14.91
N THR A 58 -3.27 1.51 15.61
CA THR A 58 -3.25 2.24 16.89
C THR A 58 -3.86 3.63 16.78
N ASN A 59 -3.66 4.30 15.64
CA ASN A 59 -4.16 5.66 15.40
C ASN A 59 -5.53 5.70 14.69
N GLY A 60 -6.19 4.56 14.50
CA GLY A 60 -7.50 4.49 13.83
C GLY A 60 -7.46 4.68 12.30
N TYR A 61 -6.27 4.61 11.70
CA TYR A 61 -6.10 4.69 10.26
C TYR A 61 -6.30 3.34 9.56
N ILE A 62 -6.61 3.41 8.26
CA ILE A 62 -6.78 2.23 7.42
C ILE A 62 -5.43 1.61 7.05
N GLY A 63 -4.39 2.44 6.87
CA GLY A 63 -3.09 2.00 6.35
C GLY A 63 -3.10 1.82 4.83
N ILE A 64 -3.64 2.80 4.11
CA ILE A 64 -3.54 2.89 2.64
C ILE A 64 -3.02 4.27 2.26
N PRO A 65 -2.34 4.41 1.11
CA PRO A 65 -1.90 3.35 0.20
C PRO A 65 -0.86 2.40 0.84
N ALA A 66 -0.83 1.14 0.41
CA ALA A 66 0.11 0.14 0.92
C ALA A 66 0.70 -0.66 -0.23
N LEU A 67 2.02 -0.60 -0.39
CA LEU A 67 2.75 -1.38 -1.38
C LEU A 67 3.28 -2.67 -0.77
N LEU A 68 2.83 -3.82 -1.27
CA LEU A 68 3.32 -5.14 -0.91
C LEU A 68 4.38 -5.60 -1.93
N ILE A 69 5.63 -5.72 -1.48
CA ILE A 69 6.79 -6.14 -2.28
C ILE A 69 7.11 -7.60 -1.94
N GLU A 70 7.16 -8.45 -2.97
CA GLU A 70 7.51 -9.88 -2.88
C GLU A 70 6.68 -10.71 -1.87
N GLY A 71 5.52 -10.20 -1.43
CA GLY A 71 4.64 -10.88 -0.48
C GLY A 71 5.07 -10.78 0.99
N GLU A 72 6.18 -10.09 1.27
CA GLU A 72 6.76 -10.02 2.62
C GLU A 72 6.92 -8.60 3.13
N LYS A 73 7.34 -7.65 2.28
CA LYS A 73 7.59 -6.27 2.72
C LYS A 73 6.40 -5.39 2.40
N VAL A 74 5.97 -4.59 3.37
CA VAL A 74 4.91 -3.59 3.21
C VAL A 74 5.48 -2.19 3.42
N VAL A 75 5.26 -1.31 2.46
CA VAL A 75 5.64 0.11 2.51
C VAL A 75 4.39 0.97 2.56
N LEU A 76 4.31 1.88 3.53
CA LEU A 76 3.16 2.77 3.75
C LEU A 76 3.51 4.25 3.56
N ASP A 77 4.79 4.60 3.50
CA ASP A 77 5.25 6.00 3.47
C ASP A 77 6.20 6.28 2.30
N LEU A 78 6.22 7.54 1.85
CA LEU A 78 7.01 7.98 0.71
C LEU A 78 8.52 7.97 0.99
N ALA A 79 8.93 8.24 2.23
CA ALA A 79 10.34 8.29 2.59
C ALA A 79 10.97 6.90 2.57
N GLU A 80 10.21 5.88 2.94
CA GLU A 80 10.58 4.48 2.83
C GLU A 80 10.64 4.04 1.36
N LEU A 81 9.73 4.49 0.48
CA LEU A 81 9.84 4.23 -0.96
C LEU A 81 11.17 4.75 -1.52
N GLU A 82 11.49 6.02 -1.26
CA GLU A 82 12.75 6.63 -1.69
C GLU A 82 13.95 5.89 -1.10
N GLY A 83 13.91 5.53 0.18
CA GLY A 83 14.99 4.78 0.82
C GLY A 83 15.21 3.36 0.27
N ILE A 84 14.22 2.77 -0.40
CA ILE A 84 14.31 1.43 -1.01
C ILE A 84 14.72 1.50 -2.48
N PHE A 85 14.18 2.47 -3.22
CA PHE A 85 14.22 2.48 -4.69
C PHE A 85 14.94 3.69 -5.29
N GLY A 86 15.27 4.71 -4.50
CA GLY A 86 15.99 5.92 -4.92
C GLY A 86 17.50 5.77 -5.02
#